data_AF-H1LGS6-F1
#
_entry.id   AF-H1LGS6-F1
#
_cell.length_a   1.000
_cell.length_b   1.000
_cell.length_c   1.000
_cell.angle_alpha   90.00
_cell.angle_beta   90.00
_cell.angle_gamma   90.00
#
_symmetry.space_group_name_H-M   'P 1'
#
loop_
_entity.id
_entity.type
_entity.pdbx_description
1 polymer ?
#
loop_
_entity_poly.entity_id
_entity_poly.type
_entity_poly.pdbx_seq_one_letter_code
_entity_poly.pdbx_strand_id
1 'polypeptide(L)'
;MVVKKDVAHQAVIKTHDAHNKHLLIVTAKNGILLKKAAKYIANQELMQETDEATKAVTQDTPTATSVLQYDGSVQLTKQDSQITGPNHHEQAYFISLPVDRNNADGSEVRLHFRYAKNLNFKRSLVTVMVNNTPTGSKKLTASHADGDELTVKFPKGLALGNEFTIRVAFDLEMADQSKANNNQTPWASVGSTSKAIIKTQQKNSLLFDNYPGVFIKNRTFDNLLIVQPKQMRAADFQTLSNIFNLIGNYAQNNTGKITFTKHQPSRDQLKRSSVIAFGAPNQNQFIKSLNKQLYFQFDDHFSVLVSNEKLSIEKQYGATVGTAQLLRSPFNKRRALLVVTGANPAATYLGSTQINFEKNIEMYRNKDAVLVDPDNNHFSYRFKKQAAIDSSVQVKRTISKNSHLLIYLAVALFFILIIGASIIAMLKKNGVSKQKGEQNER
;
A
#
# COMPACT_ATOMS: atom_id res chain seq x y z
N MET A 1 35.43 -16.22 -3.98
CA MET A 1 35.27 -16.28 -5.46
C MET A 1 34.49 -17.54 -5.86
N VAL A 2 33.63 -17.48 -6.90
CA VAL A 2 32.87 -18.64 -7.42
C VAL A 2 33.58 -19.18 -8.66
N VAL A 3 33.84 -20.50 -8.73
CA VAL A 3 34.58 -21.09 -9.86
C VAL A 3 33.62 -21.35 -11.03
N LYS A 4 34.09 -21.14 -12.26
CA LYS A 4 33.28 -21.31 -13.49
C LYS A 4 32.65 -22.71 -13.63
N LYS A 5 33.27 -23.74 -13.05
CA LYS A 5 32.75 -25.11 -13.03
C LYS A 5 31.51 -25.24 -12.14
N ASP A 6 31.44 -24.49 -11.04
CA ASP A 6 30.38 -24.57 -10.03
C ASP A 6 29.04 -24.06 -10.56
N VAL A 7 29.06 -23.27 -11.63
CA VAL A 7 27.88 -22.69 -12.30
C VAL A 7 27.59 -23.33 -13.66
N ALA A 8 28.16 -24.50 -13.95
CA ALA A 8 27.98 -25.16 -15.24
C ALA A 8 26.53 -25.59 -15.49
N HIS A 9 25.89 -26.21 -14.49
CA HIS A 9 24.53 -26.76 -14.58
C HIS A 9 23.59 -26.24 -13.48
N GLN A 10 24.05 -25.26 -12.71
CA GLN A 10 23.32 -24.69 -11.58
C GLN A 10 23.65 -23.21 -11.41
N ALA A 11 22.80 -22.50 -10.68
CA ALA A 11 23.16 -21.22 -10.12
C ALA A 11 23.80 -21.42 -8.74
N VAL A 12 24.58 -20.45 -8.32
CA VAL A 12 25.25 -20.44 -7.01
C VAL A 12 24.87 -19.16 -6.29
N ILE A 13 24.43 -19.32 -5.04
CA ILE A 13 24.30 -18.26 -4.04
C ILE A 13 25.43 -18.50 -3.03
N LYS A 14 26.29 -17.52 -2.79
CA LYS A 14 27.47 -17.70 -1.94
C LYS A 14 27.76 -16.45 -1.13
N THR A 15 27.95 -16.62 0.18
CA THR A 15 28.53 -15.57 1.02
C THR A 15 30.04 -15.52 0.84
N HIS A 16 30.59 -14.31 0.87
CA HIS A 16 32.02 -14.10 0.84
C HIS A 16 32.37 -12.90 1.71
N ASP A 17 33.06 -13.21 2.81
CA ASP A 17 33.55 -12.20 3.74
C ASP A 17 35.00 -11.86 3.41
N ALA A 18 35.31 -10.58 3.22
CA ALA A 18 36.66 -10.10 2.97
C ALA A 18 36.83 -8.70 3.56
N HIS A 19 37.82 -8.53 4.46
CA HIS A 19 38.32 -7.23 4.97
C HIS A 19 37.21 -6.16 5.18
N ASN A 20 36.28 -6.41 6.10
CA ASN A 20 35.10 -5.56 6.41
C ASN A 20 33.98 -5.49 5.35
N LYS A 21 33.94 -6.41 4.38
CA LYS A 21 32.83 -6.52 3.43
C LYS A 21 32.19 -7.90 3.53
N HIS A 22 30.87 -7.91 3.70
CA HIS A 22 30.02 -9.08 3.61
C HIS A 22 29.36 -9.07 2.23
N LEU A 23 29.73 -9.99 1.35
CA LEU A 23 29.21 -10.07 -0.01
C LEU A 23 28.29 -11.27 -0.17
N LEU A 24 27.10 -11.06 -0.73
CA LEU A 24 26.25 -12.12 -1.25
C LEU A 24 26.39 -12.18 -2.77
N ILE A 25 27.00 -13.24 -3.28
CA ILE A 25 27.21 -13.48 -4.69
C ILE A 25 26.08 -14.37 -5.21
N VAL A 26 25.30 -13.89 -6.17
CA VAL A 26 24.24 -14.65 -6.84
C VAL A 26 24.56 -14.70 -8.32
N THR A 27 24.88 -15.89 -8.83
CA THR A 27 25.41 -16.01 -10.20
C THR A 27 25.04 -17.33 -10.87
N ALA A 28 24.94 -17.30 -12.20
CA ALA A 28 24.70 -18.45 -13.05
C ALA A 28 25.22 -18.19 -14.47
N LYS A 29 25.50 -19.25 -15.24
CA LYS A 29 25.87 -19.10 -16.66
C LYS A 29 24.72 -18.70 -17.57
N ASN A 30 23.47 -18.99 -17.20
CA ASN A 30 22.30 -18.68 -18.02
C ASN A 30 21.21 -17.94 -17.23
N GLY A 31 20.39 -17.17 -17.96
CA GLY A 31 19.36 -16.33 -17.37
C GLY A 31 18.21 -17.10 -16.71
N ILE A 32 17.97 -18.36 -17.08
CA ILE A 32 16.92 -19.20 -16.47
C ILE A 32 17.32 -19.56 -15.03
N LEU A 33 18.54 -20.06 -14.85
CA LEU A 33 19.11 -20.39 -13.55
C LEU A 33 19.33 -19.14 -12.69
N LEU A 34 19.76 -18.03 -13.30
CA LEU A 34 19.90 -16.76 -12.56
C LEU A 34 18.55 -16.27 -12.01
N LYS A 35 17.47 -16.35 -12.81
CA LYS A 35 16.12 -16.04 -12.33
C LYS A 35 15.68 -16.97 -11.21
N LYS A 36 16.05 -18.25 -11.28
CA LYS A 36 15.74 -19.24 -10.25
C LYS A 36 16.43 -18.91 -8.93
N ALA A 37 17.73 -18.59 -8.96
CA ALA A 37 18.46 -18.13 -7.79
C ALA A 37 17.93 -16.80 -7.25
N ALA A 38 17.55 -15.86 -8.14
CA ALA A 38 16.91 -14.61 -7.74
C ALA A 38 15.56 -14.85 -7.03
N LYS A 39 14.80 -15.87 -7.43
CA LYS A 39 13.59 -16.29 -6.71
C LYS A 39 13.90 -16.91 -5.36
N TYR A 40 14.96 -17.73 -5.27
CA TYR A 40 15.39 -18.32 -4.00
C TYR A 40 15.72 -17.24 -2.96
N ILE A 41 16.55 -16.25 -3.32
CA ILE A 41 16.90 -15.15 -2.39
C ILE A 41 15.71 -14.24 -2.04
N ALA A 42 14.70 -14.19 -2.91
CA ALA A 42 13.46 -13.43 -2.67
C ALA A 42 12.44 -14.20 -1.82
N ASN A 43 12.76 -15.42 -1.39
CA ASN A 43 11.92 -16.23 -0.51
C ASN A 43 12.51 -16.18 0.90
N GLN A 44 11.82 -15.49 1.80
CA GLN A 44 12.32 -15.25 3.15
C GLN A 44 12.38 -16.53 3.99
N GLU A 45 11.44 -17.45 3.80
CA GLU A 45 11.43 -18.75 4.48
C GLU A 45 12.68 -19.56 4.10
N LEU A 46 12.97 -19.67 2.79
CA LEU A 46 14.18 -20.34 2.31
C LEU A 46 15.45 -19.67 2.82
N MET A 47 15.48 -18.34 2.90
CA MET A 47 16.65 -17.63 3.43
C MET A 47 16.83 -17.81 4.95
N GLN A 48 15.75 -18.02 5.71
CA GLN A 48 15.82 -18.34 7.14
C GLN A 48 16.23 -19.79 7.40
N GLU A 49 15.90 -20.69 6.49
CA GLU A 49 16.25 -22.12 6.56
C GLU A 49 17.64 -22.43 5.98
N THR A 50 18.31 -21.47 5.34
CA THR A 50 19.61 -21.69 4.69
C THR A 50 20.75 -21.15 5.54
N ASP A 51 21.41 -22.05 6.28
CA ASP A 51 22.58 -21.71 7.09
C ASP A 51 23.93 -21.90 6.33
N GLU A 52 23.87 -22.49 5.13
CA GLU A 52 25.05 -22.82 4.33
C GLU A 52 25.67 -21.59 3.65
N ALA A 53 27.00 -21.44 3.74
CA ALA A 53 27.75 -20.36 3.08
C ALA A 53 27.70 -20.43 1.54
N THR A 54 27.34 -21.58 0.97
CA THR A 54 27.17 -21.76 -0.48
C THR A 54 25.96 -22.65 -0.76
N LYS A 55 25.01 -22.13 -1.54
CA LYS A 55 23.81 -22.84 -1.99
C LYS A 55 23.81 -22.99 -3.51
N ALA A 56 23.71 -24.23 -3.96
CA ALA A 56 23.39 -24.55 -5.35
C ALA A 56 21.88 -24.46 -5.59
N VAL A 57 21.49 -23.84 -6.72
CA VAL A 57 20.10 -23.74 -7.16
C VAL A 57 19.99 -24.29 -8.59
N THR A 58 19.25 -25.38 -8.73
CA THR A 58 18.97 -26.05 -10.00
C THR A 58 17.61 -25.62 -10.56
N GLN A 59 17.26 -26.05 -11.77
CA GLN A 59 15.94 -25.77 -12.34
C GLN A 59 14.80 -26.34 -11.48
N ASP A 60 15.03 -27.47 -10.83
CA ASP A 60 14.03 -28.21 -10.03
C ASP A 60 13.93 -27.71 -8.59
N THR A 61 14.88 -26.91 -8.11
CA THR A 61 14.84 -26.36 -6.74
C THR A 61 13.51 -25.62 -6.50
N PRO A 62 12.69 -25.99 -5.51
CA PRO A 62 11.50 -25.21 -5.17
C PRO A 62 11.91 -23.83 -4.68
N THR A 63 11.31 -22.78 -5.25
CA THR A 63 11.64 -21.40 -4.87
C THR A 63 10.42 -20.55 -4.56
N ALA A 64 9.20 -21.07 -4.74
CA ALA A 64 8.00 -20.28 -4.54
C ALA A 64 7.79 -19.96 -3.05
N THR A 65 7.54 -18.68 -2.75
CA THR A 65 7.15 -18.24 -1.40
C THR A 65 5.81 -18.85 -1.01
N SER A 66 5.63 -19.20 0.27
CA SER A 66 4.32 -19.60 0.76
C SER A 66 3.35 -18.43 0.63
N VAL A 67 2.18 -18.66 0.02
CA VAL A 67 1.18 -17.61 -0.14
C VAL A 67 0.33 -17.54 1.13
N LEU A 68 0.83 -16.88 2.16
CA LEU A 68 -0.01 -16.47 3.28
C LEU A 68 -0.91 -15.32 2.80
N GLN A 69 -2.16 -15.64 2.49
CA GLN A 69 -3.14 -14.60 2.20
C GLN A 69 -3.39 -13.79 3.47
N TYR A 70 -3.37 -12.47 3.32
CA TYR A 70 -3.79 -11.59 4.39
C TYR A 70 -5.29 -11.78 4.63
N ASP A 71 -5.62 -12.49 5.71
CA ASP A 71 -6.99 -12.81 6.12
C ASP A 71 -7.64 -11.71 6.98
N GLY A 72 -6.91 -10.63 7.25
CA GLY A 72 -7.35 -9.54 8.12
C GLY A 72 -6.99 -9.75 9.59
N SER A 73 -6.35 -10.85 9.96
CA SER A 73 -5.93 -11.14 11.33
C SER A 73 -4.39 -11.09 11.44
N VAL A 74 -3.90 -10.37 12.45
CA VAL A 74 -2.47 -10.27 12.74
C VAL A 74 -2.25 -10.60 14.21
N GLN A 75 -1.47 -11.64 14.48
CA GLN A 75 -1.07 -11.98 15.85
C GLN A 75 -0.13 -10.89 16.38
N LEU A 76 -0.36 -10.42 17.62
CA LEU A 76 0.48 -9.35 18.19
C LEU A 76 1.87 -9.87 18.56
N THR A 77 1.95 -11.08 19.10
CA THR A 77 3.21 -11.73 19.48
C THR A 77 3.14 -13.23 19.27
N LYS A 78 4.26 -13.84 18.87
CA LYS A 78 4.36 -15.30 18.65
C LYS A 78 4.41 -16.09 19.95
N GLN A 79 4.90 -15.46 21.03
CA GLN A 79 5.06 -16.03 22.37
C GLN A 79 4.59 -15.01 23.40
N ASP A 80 4.28 -15.45 24.61
CA ASP A 80 3.84 -14.57 25.68
C ASP A 80 4.91 -13.49 25.97
N SER A 81 4.49 -12.22 25.96
CA SER A 81 5.38 -11.07 26.14
C SER A 81 5.23 -10.55 27.58
N GLN A 82 6.18 -10.91 28.44
CA GLN A 82 6.20 -10.51 29.84
C GLN A 82 6.77 -9.10 30.04
N ILE A 83 6.17 -8.38 30.97
CA ILE A 83 6.53 -7.04 31.43
C ILE A 83 6.67 -7.12 32.95
N THR A 84 7.75 -6.57 33.50
CA THR A 84 8.02 -6.59 34.95
C THR A 84 8.33 -5.19 35.46
N GLY A 85 7.92 -4.93 36.70
CA GLY A 85 8.12 -3.65 37.38
C GLY A 85 6.81 -2.92 37.67
N PRO A 86 6.82 -2.00 38.64
CA PRO A 86 5.65 -1.23 39.02
C PRO A 86 5.44 -0.02 38.12
N ASN A 87 4.26 0.58 38.23
CA ASN A 87 3.84 1.77 37.50
C ASN A 87 3.63 1.48 36.00
N HIS A 88 3.92 2.47 35.16
CA HIS A 88 3.58 2.47 33.75
C HIS A 88 4.62 1.73 32.91
N HIS A 89 4.17 0.72 32.16
CA HIS A 89 4.99 0.00 31.21
C HIS A 89 4.25 -0.21 29.89
N GLU A 90 4.97 -0.15 28.78
CA GLU A 90 4.39 -0.29 27.44
C GLU A 90 5.07 -1.39 26.65
N GLN A 91 4.28 -2.11 25.86
CA GLN A 91 4.77 -2.99 24.80
C GLN A 91 4.20 -2.54 23.46
N ALA A 92 5.07 -2.37 22.48
CA ALA A 92 4.71 -1.97 21.13
C ALA A 92 4.68 -3.18 20.18
N TYR A 93 3.65 -3.24 19.34
CA TYR A 93 3.46 -4.24 18.30
C TYR A 93 3.28 -3.54 16.95
N PHE A 94 4.15 -3.84 16.01
CA PHE A 94 4.16 -3.25 14.68
C PHE A 94 3.29 -4.06 13.73
N ILE A 95 2.34 -3.41 13.07
CA ILE A 95 1.43 -4.03 12.11
C ILE A 95 1.71 -3.46 10.73
N SER A 96 1.88 -4.33 9.75
CA SER A 96 2.07 -3.97 8.34
C SER A 96 0.98 -4.60 7.46
N LEU A 97 0.23 -3.74 6.77
CA LEU A 97 -0.84 -4.07 5.83
C LEU A 97 -0.28 -4.14 4.40
N PRO A 98 -0.89 -4.96 3.51
CA PRO A 98 -0.59 -4.90 2.09
C PRO A 98 -0.77 -3.47 1.53
N VAL A 99 0.23 -2.96 0.81
CA VAL A 99 0.30 -1.58 0.27
C VAL A 99 -0.85 -1.22 -0.70
N ASP A 100 -1.49 -2.24 -1.28
CA ASP A 100 -2.64 -2.13 -2.18
C ASP A 100 -3.97 -2.00 -1.44
N ARG A 101 -3.93 -1.85 -0.11
CA ARG A 101 -5.10 -1.75 0.76
C ARG A 101 -5.02 -0.51 1.64
N ASN A 102 -6.19 0.06 1.90
CA ASN A 102 -6.41 1.01 2.98
C ASN A 102 -7.16 0.32 4.11
N ASN A 103 -7.07 0.87 5.31
CA ASN A 103 -7.94 0.44 6.38
C ASN A 103 -9.41 0.83 6.11
N ALA A 104 -10.30 0.07 6.73
CA ALA A 104 -11.74 0.28 6.74
C ALA A 104 -12.26 0.26 8.18
N ASP A 105 -13.42 0.88 8.38
CA ASP A 105 -14.06 0.95 9.70
C ASP A 105 -14.42 -0.45 10.23
N GLY A 106 -14.33 -0.60 11.55
CA GLY A 106 -14.67 -1.85 12.24
C GLY A 106 -13.50 -2.81 12.44
N SER A 107 -12.26 -2.28 12.45
CA SER A 107 -11.09 -2.99 12.95
C SER A 107 -11.12 -3.05 14.49
N GLU A 108 -10.49 -4.05 15.08
CA GLU A 108 -10.43 -4.25 16.52
C GLU A 108 -9.14 -4.94 16.97
N VAL A 109 -8.79 -4.79 18.24
CA VAL A 109 -7.73 -5.53 18.92
C VAL A 109 -8.37 -6.37 20.00
N ARG A 110 -8.03 -7.67 20.02
CA ARG A 110 -8.38 -8.62 21.07
C ARG A 110 -7.12 -8.96 21.82
N LEU A 111 -7.05 -8.49 23.06
CA LEU A 111 -5.94 -8.72 23.97
C LEU A 111 -6.32 -9.82 24.95
N HIS A 112 -5.46 -10.83 25.07
CA HIS A 112 -5.48 -11.80 26.16
C HIS A 112 -4.24 -11.57 27.01
N PHE A 113 -4.40 -11.43 28.31
CA PHE A 113 -3.30 -11.05 29.17
C PHE A 113 -3.47 -11.59 30.58
N ARG A 114 -2.37 -11.61 31.34
CA ARG A 114 -2.31 -12.06 32.72
C ARG A 114 -1.51 -11.05 33.53
N TYR A 115 -1.73 -10.98 34.83
CA TYR A 115 -1.05 -10.01 35.68
C TYR A 115 -0.95 -10.48 37.12
N ALA A 116 -0.03 -9.89 37.87
CA ALA A 116 0.24 -10.27 39.24
C ALA A 116 -0.94 -9.96 40.17
N LYS A 117 -1.17 -10.82 41.18
CA LYS A 117 -2.27 -10.67 42.16
C LYS A 117 -1.98 -9.68 43.28
N ASN A 118 -0.73 -9.24 43.44
CA ASN A 118 -0.28 -8.29 44.46
C ASN A 118 -0.49 -6.81 44.06
N LEU A 119 -1.28 -6.56 43.01
CA LEU A 119 -1.60 -5.21 42.55
C LEU A 119 -2.63 -4.52 43.45
N ASN A 120 -2.52 -3.19 43.51
CA ASN A 120 -3.61 -2.31 43.89
C ASN A 120 -4.61 -2.21 42.72
N PHE A 121 -5.59 -3.11 42.73
CA PHE A 121 -6.64 -3.14 41.71
C PHE A 121 -7.52 -1.90 41.68
N LYS A 122 -7.46 -0.99 42.67
CA LYS A 122 -8.18 0.29 42.58
C LYS A 122 -7.54 1.26 41.59
N ARG A 123 -6.23 1.12 41.35
CA ARG A 123 -5.41 2.03 40.54
C ARG A 123 -4.77 1.37 39.31
N SER A 124 -4.81 0.05 39.21
CA SER A 124 -4.19 -0.67 38.10
C SER A 124 -5.13 -0.83 36.91
N LEU A 125 -4.63 -0.61 35.70
CA LEU A 125 -5.39 -0.71 34.46
C LEU A 125 -4.49 -1.13 33.28
N VAL A 126 -5.12 -1.63 32.22
CA VAL A 126 -4.50 -1.83 30.91
C VAL A 126 -5.12 -0.86 29.91
N THR A 127 -4.31 -0.29 29.03
CA THR A 127 -4.73 0.64 27.97
C THR A 127 -4.18 0.16 26.63
N VAL A 128 -5.04 0.16 25.61
CA VAL A 128 -4.66 -0.09 24.21
C VAL A 128 -4.62 1.24 23.47
N MET A 129 -3.49 1.50 22.81
CA MET A 129 -3.25 2.67 21.98
C MET A 129 -3.00 2.26 20.53
N VAL A 130 -3.47 3.06 19.59
CA VAL A 130 -3.20 2.90 18.15
C VAL A 130 -2.54 4.18 17.67
N ASN A 131 -1.32 4.09 17.11
CA ASN A 131 -0.50 5.25 16.75
C ASN A 131 -0.44 6.30 17.88
N ASN A 132 -0.13 5.83 19.09
CA ASN A 132 -0.05 6.63 20.32
C ASN A 132 -1.37 7.31 20.75
N THR A 133 -2.51 6.98 20.14
CA THR A 133 -3.83 7.47 20.54
C THR A 133 -4.52 6.42 21.43
N PRO A 134 -4.81 6.71 22.72
CA PRO A 134 -5.59 5.83 23.58
C PRO A 134 -6.95 5.52 22.95
N THR A 135 -7.22 4.24 22.75
CA THR A 135 -8.43 3.77 22.04
C THR A 135 -9.39 3.04 22.97
N GLY A 136 -8.88 2.41 24.02
CA GLY A 136 -9.70 1.79 25.05
C GLY A 136 -8.84 1.33 26.22
N SER A 137 -9.47 1.19 27.39
CA SER A 137 -8.80 0.72 28.60
C SER A 137 -9.73 -0.16 29.43
N LYS A 138 -9.13 -0.92 30.34
CA LYS A 138 -9.84 -1.79 31.29
C LYS A 138 -9.12 -1.78 32.63
N LYS A 139 -9.88 -1.60 33.70
CA LYS A 139 -9.37 -1.73 35.07
C LYS A 139 -9.04 -3.18 35.37
N LEU A 140 -7.89 -3.44 35.99
CA LEU A 140 -7.46 -4.78 36.38
C LEU A 140 -8.22 -5.21 37.65
N THR A 141 -8.49 -6.51 37.78
CA THR A 141 -9.21 -7.07 38.94
C THR A 141 -8.59 -8.38 39.41
N ALA A 142 -8.65 -8.65 40.72
CA ALA A 142 -8.08 -9.87 41.29
C ALA A 142 -8.66 -11.17 40.69
N SER A 143 -9.97 -11.18 40.38
CA SER A 143 -10.67 -12.36 39.87
C SER A 143 -10.26 -12.78 38.45
N HIS A 144 -9.67 -11.87 37.66
CA HIS A 144 -9.24 -12.15 36.28
C HIS A 144 -7.71 -12.19 36.12
N ALA A 145 -6.94 -12.10 37.21
CA ALA A 145 -5.48 -12.00 37.17
C ALA A 145 -4.77 -13.14 36.42
N ASP A 146 -5.32 -14.36 36.51
CA ASP A 146 -4.77 -15.54 35.85
C ASP A 146 -5.25 -15.70 34.39
N GLY A 147 -5.94 -14.72 33.82
CA GLY A 147 -6.45 -14.79 32.45
C GLY A 147 -7.57 -13.78 32.25
N ASP A 148 -7.21 -12.62 31.70
CA ASP A 148 -8.14 -11.55 31.40
C ASP A 148 -8.13 -11.21 29.90
N GLU A 149 -9.22 -10.59 29.46
CA GLU A 149 -9.42 -10.21 28.06
C GLU A 149 -9.92 -8.77 27.92
N LEU A 150 -9.48 -8.12 26.85
CA LEU A 150 -9.95 -6.80 26.45
C LEU A 150 -10.08 -6.74 24.93
N THR A 151 -11.29 -6.45 24.44
CA THR A 151 -11.53 -6.13 23.03
C THR A 151 -11.74 -4.63 22.86
N VAL A 152 -10.90 -4.00 22.03
CA VAL A 152 -10.97 -2.57 21.71
C VAL A 152 -11.25 -2.40 20.23
N LYS A 153 -12.37 -1.74 19.90
CA LYS A 153 -12.70 -1.37 18.51
C LYS A 153 -12.00 -0.07 18.15
N PHE A 154 -11.49 0.00 16.93
CA PHE A 154 -10.85 1.22 16.43
C PHE A 154 -11.91 2.29 16.15
N PRO A 155 -11.59 3.58 16.37
CA PRO A 155 -12.49 4.67 16.06
C PRO A 155 -12.80 4.69 14.56
N LYS A 156 -14.04 5.07 14.21
CA LYS A 156 -14.41 5.26 12.80
C LYS A 156 -13.59 6.40 12.20
N GLY A 157 -13.18 6.26 10.95
CA GLY A 157 -12.43 7.29 10.23
C GLY A 157 -10.96 7.44 10.65
N LEU A 158 -10.45 6.58 11.55
CA LEU A 158 -9.02 6.54 11.86
C LEU A 158 -8.24 6.23 10.58
N ALA A 159 -7.36 7.12 10.12
CA ALA A 159 -6.52 6.86 8.97
C ALA A 159 -5.30 6.05 9.43
N LEU A 160 -5.31 4.75 9.17
CA LEU A 160 -4.13 3.92 9.39
C LEU A 160 -3.30 3.97 8.11
N GLY A 161 -2.00 4.21 8.26
CA GLY A 161 -1.04 3.99 7.18
C GLY A 161 -0.97 2.50 6.81
N ASN A 162 -0.09 2.18 5.85
CA ASN A 162 0.24 0.77 5.59
C ASN A 162 0.94 0.15 6.80
N GLU A 163 1.64 0.96 7.58
CA GLU A 163 2.27 0.58 8.83
C GLU A 163 1.68 1.40 9.98
N PHE A 164 1.46 0.75 11.12
CA PHE A 164 1.00 1.41 12.33
C PHE A 164 1.38 0.58 13.56
N THR A 165 1.37 1.24 14.72
CA THR A 165 1.73 0.61 15.98
C THR A 165 0.51 0.43 16.86
N ILE A 166 0.33 -0.77 17.39
CA ILE A 166 -0.55 -1.04 18.52
C ILE A 166 0.32 -1.08 19.76
N ARG A 167 0.01 -0.25 20.75
CA ARG A 167 0.74 -0.21 22.02
C ARG A 167 -0.17 -0.65 23.15
N VAL A 168 0.31 -1.56 23.97
CA VAL A 168 -0.40 -2.04 25.17
C VAL A 168 0.36 -1.50 26.37
N ALA A 169 -0.30 -0.63 27.13
CA ALA A 169 0.22 -0.05 28.35
C ALA A 169 -0.42 -0.71 29.56
N PHE A 170 0.38 -1.05 30.55
CA PHE A 170 -0.07 -1.49 31.86
C PHE A 170 0.37 -0.49 32.90
N ASP A 171 -0.58 0.00 33.70
CA ASP A 171 -0.31 0.73 34.93
C ASP A 171 -0.40 -0.27 36.09
N LEU A 172 0.76 -0.77 36.53
CA LEU A 172 0.90 -1.82 37.53
C LEU A 172 1.19 -1.22 38.91
N GLU A 173 0.15 -0.72 39.55
CA GLU A 173 0.24 -0.11 40.87
C GLU A 173 0.25 -1.19 41.94
N MET A 174 1.21 -1.18 42.86
CA MET A 174 1.25 -2.14 43.96
C MET A 174 0.43 -1.69 45.16
N ALA A 175 -0.12 -2.66 45.90
CA ALA A 175 -0.84 -2.38 47.15
C ALA A 175 0.07 -1.81 48.25
N ASP A 176 1.35 -2.21 48.27
CA ASP A 176 2.34 -1.80 49.26
C ASP A 176 3.61 -1.31 48.54
N GLN A 177 3.65 -0.02 48.18
CA GLN A 177 4.77 0.58 47.44
C GLN A 177 6.08 0.60 48.24
N SER A 178 6.02 0.46 49.57
CA SER A 178 7.18 0.51 50.46
C SER A 178 8.06 -0.76 50.43
N LYS A 179 7.54 -1.87 49.87
CA LYS A 179 8.22 -3.18 49.79
C LYS A 179 8.66 -3.58 48.38
N ALA A 180 8.64 -2.63 47.44
CA ALA A 180 9.03 -2.81 46.04
C ALA A 180 10.55 -2.94 45.86
N ASN A 181 11.19 -3.92 46.46
CA ASN A 181 12.65 -4.07 46.42
C ASN A 181 13.15 -5.01 45.31
N ASN A 182 12.26 -5.55 44.46
CA ASN A 182 12.67 -6.36 43.32
C ASN A 182 11.99 -5.88 42.03
N ASN A 183 12.75 -5.86 40.94
CA ASN A 183 12.29 -5.39 39.62
C ASN A 183 11.51 -6.47 38.84
N GLN A 184 11.26 -7.62 39.45
CA GLN A 184 10.53 -8.75 38.86
C GLN A 184 9.03 -8.76 39.24
N THR A 185 8.63 -7.92 40.19
CA THR A 185 7.24 -7.76 40.65
C THR A 185 6.87 -6.27 40.72
N PRO A 186 5.61 -5.91 40.42
CA PRO A 186 4.59 -6.75 39.80
C PRO A 186 4.95 -7.11 38.36
N TRP A 187 4.16 -7.98 37.75
CA TRP A 187 4.32 -8.38 36.36
C TRP A 187 2.97 -8.38 35.65
N ALA A 188 3.04 -8.22 34.33
CA ALA A 188 1.96 -8.49 33.40
C ALA A 188 2.52 -9.26 32.19
N SER A 189 1.67 -9.96 31.47
CA SER A 189 2.06 -10.65 30.24
C SER A 189 0.96 -10.55 29.21
N VAL A 190 1.33 -10.18 27.99
CA VAL A 190 0.44 -10.26 26.83
C VAL A 190 0.57 -11.63 26.21
N GLY A 191 -0.52 -12.39 26.20
CA GLY A 191 -0.56 -13.75 25.69
C GLY A 191 -0.41 -13.80 24.17
N SER A 192 0.25 -14.86 23.69
CA SER A 192 0.42 -15.18 22.26
C SER A 192 -0.89 -15.30 21.49
N THR A 193 -2.02 -15.57 22.14
CA THR A 193 -3.35 -15.61 21.50
C THR A 193 -3.94 -14.22 21.20
N SER A 194 -3.26 -13.14 21.60
CA SER A 194 -3.67 -11.76 21.31
C SER A 194 -3.51 -11.42 19.83
N LYS A 195 -4.50 -10.74 19.25
CA LYS A 195 -4.54 -10.44 17.82
C LYS A 195 -5.22 -9.11 17.50
N ALA A 196 -4.78 -8.51 16.40
CA ALA A 196 -5.44 -7.41 15.74
C ALA A 196 -6.24 -7.94 14.55
N ILE A 197 -7.54 -7.62 14.50
CA ILE A 197 -8.41 -7.92 13.37
C ILE A 197 -8.63 -6.61 12.61
N ILE A 198 -7.96 -6.46 11.47
CA ILE A 198 -7.97 -5.24 10.69
C ILE A 198 -8.86 -5.43 9.46
N LYS A 199 -9.93 -4.65 9.43
CA LYS A 199 -10.76 -4.52 8.23
C LYS A 199 -10.04 -3.66 7.22
N THR A 200 -9.92 -4.18 6.00
CA THR A 200 -9.25 -3.50 4.91
C THR A 200 -10.15 -3.40 3.69
N GLN A 201 -9.86 -2.43 2.84
CA GLN A 201 -10.48 -2.25 1.53
C GLN A 201 -9.39 -1.97 0.51
N GLN A 202 -9.58 -2.42 -0.73
CA GLN A 202 -8.61 -2.18 -1.79
C GLN A 202 -8.37 -0.68 -1.99
N LYS A 203 -7.15 -0.24 -2.24
CA LYS A 203 -6.88 1.13 -2.65
C LYS A 203 -7.31 1.31 -4.11
N ASN A 204 -8.03 2.39 -4.38
CA ASN A 204 -8.67 2.61 -5.68
C ASN A 204 -8.27 3.95 -6.32
N SER A 205 -7.25 4.63 -5.81
CA SER A 205 -6.73 5.87 -6.40
C SER A 205 -5.61 5.56 -7.40
N LEU A 206 -5.60 6.26 -8.54
CA LEU A 206 -4.50 6.25 -9.52
C LEU A 206 -3.67 7.52 -9.36
N LEU A 207 -3.00 7.60 -8.21
CA LEU A 207 -2.20 8.72 -7.75
C LEU A 207 -0.94 8.21 -7.06
N PHE A 208 0.03 9.10 -6.86
CA PHE A 208 1.24 8.75 -6.12
C PHE A 208 0.95 8.33 -4.68
N ASP A 209 -0.17 8.75 -4.08
CA ASP A 209 -0.61 8.21 -2.79
C ASP A 209 -0.76 6.68 -2.80
N ASN A 210 -1.07 6.06 -3.93
CA ASN A 210 -1.18 4.61 -4.16
C ASN A 210 0.01 4.05 -4.93
N TYR A 211 1.11 4.79 -5.04
CA TYR A 211 2.36 4.23 -5.52
C TYR A 211 3.16 3.69 -4.32
N PRO A 212 3.68 2.45 -4.37
CA PRO A 212 3.68 1.52 -5.51
C PRO A 212 2.48 0.56 -5.60
N GLY A 213 1.48 0.68 -4.72
CA GLY A 213 0.29 -0.19 -4.66
C GLY A 213 -0.53 -0.34 -5.95
N VAL A 214 -0.39 0.53 -6.94
CA VAL A 214 -0.97 0.34 -8.29
C VAL A 214 -0.29 -0.74 -9.14
N PHE A 215 0.89 -1.20 -8.73
CA PHE A 215 1.70 -2.24 -9.38
C PHE A 215 1.82 -3.53 -8.55
N ILE A 216 1.37 -3.48 -7.30
CA ILE A 216 1.41 -4.59 -6.34
C ILE A 216 -0.01 -5.01 -6.01
N LYS A 217 -0.24 -6.31 -5.88
CA LYS A 217 -1.50 -6.87 -5.39
C LYS A 217 -1.19 -8.02 -4.44
N ASN A 218 -1.75 -7.98 -3.24
CA ASN A 218 -1.50 -8.99 -2.21
C ASN A 218 0.00 -9.30 -2.02
N ARG A 219 0.83 -8.25 -1.87
CA ARG A 219 2.29 -8.35 -1.64
C ARG A 219 3.11 -8.96 -2.79
N THR A 220 2.59 -9.02 -4.01
CA THR A 220 3.35 -9.44 -5.19
C THR A 220 3.02 -8.60 -6.44
N PHE A 221 3.82 -8.69 -7.50
CA PHE A 221 3.61 -7.93 -8.74
C PHE A 221 2.32 -8.33 -9.46
N ASP A 222 1.45 -7.34 -9.77
CA ASP A 222 0.21 -7.55 -10.52
C ASP A 222 0.42 -7.41 -12.03
N ASN A 223 0.97 -8.46 -12.65
CA ASN A 223 1.28 -8.55 -14.09
C ASN A 223 1.92 -7.25 -14.60
N LEU A 224 3.11 -6.94 -14.08
CA LEU A 224 3.85 -5.72 -14.34
C LEU A 224 4.70 -5.84 -15.61
N LEU A 225 4.58 -4.86 -16.49
CA LEU A 225 5.40 -4.76 -17.71
C LEU A 225 6.36 -3.57 -17.61
N ILE A 226 7.65 -3.83 -17.72
CA ILE A 226 8.70 -2.82 -17.75
C ILE A 226 9.18 -2.62 -19.18
N VAL A 227 9.04 -1.40 -19.69
CA VAL A 227 9.52 -1.00 -21.01
C VAL A 227 10.76 -0.13 -20.83
N GLN A 228 11.93 -0.72 -21.08
CA GLN A 228 13.23 -0.11 -20.83
C GLN A 228 13.89 0.39 -22.14
N PRO A 229 14.90 1.26 -22.05
CA PRO A 229 15.76 1.62 -23.17
C PRO A 229 16.28 0.41 -23.97
N LYS A 230 16.45 0.57 -25.29
CA LYS A 230 17.07 -0.47 -26.15
C LYS A 230 18.46 -0.87 -25.64
N GLN A 231 19.24 0.12 -25.24
CA GLN A 231 20.55 -0.03 -24.62
C GLN A 231 20.55 0.76 -23.31
N MET A 232 20.88 0.08 -22.22
CA MET A 232 20.94 0.66 -20.88
C MET A 232 22.32 1.29 -20.64
N ARG A 233 22.34 2.54 -20.22
CA ARG A 233 23.53 3.24 -19.71
C ARG A 233 23.52 3.27 -18.18
N ALA A 234 24.59 3.78 -17.57
CA ALA A 234 24.69 3.89 -16.10
C ALA A 234 23.48 4.62 -15.48
N ALA A 235 23.10 5.78 -16.04
CA ALA A 235 21.93 6.53 -15.58
C ALA A 235 20.62 5.74 -15.71
N ASP A 236 20.45 4.95 -16.78
CA ASP A 236 19.26 4.10 -16.95
C ASP A 236 19.19 3.00 -15.88
N PHE A 237 20.33 2.42 -15.48
CA PHE A 237 20.37 1.49 -14.36
C PHE A 237 20.06 2.17 -13.03
N GLN A 238 20.53 3.41 -12.82
CA GLN A 238 20.17 4.18 -11.62
C GLN A 238 18.66 4.49 -11.57
N THR A 239 18.05 4.86 -12.71
CA THR A 239 16.60 5.01 -12.83
C THR A 239 15.87 3.72 -12.47
N LEU A 240 16.31 2.59 -13.03
CA LEU A 240 15.72 1.29 -12.75
C LEU A 240 15.84 0.94 -11.26
N SER A 241 17.02 1.16 -10.66
CA SER A 241 17.25 0.95 -9.23
C SER A 241 16.31 1.80 -8.38
N ASN A 242 16.16 3.09 -8.68
CA ASN A 242 15.24 3.97 -7.95
C ASN A 242 13.79 3.48 -8.02
N ILE A 243 13.31 3.07 -9.20
CA ILE A 243 11.96 2.52 -9.36
C ILE A 243 11.78 1.26 -8.51
N PHE A 244 12.72 0.31 -8.58
CA PHE A 244 12.61 -0.96 -7.88
C PHE A 244 12.98 -0.90 -6.40
N ASN A 245 13.67 0.15 -5.95
CA ASN A 245 13.98 0.36 -4.54
C ASN A 245 12.70 0.48 -3.71
N LEU A 246 11.70 1.24 -4.18
CA LEU A 246 10.42 1.31 -3.47
C LEU A 246 9.51 0.13 -3.79
N ILE A 247 9.31 -0.19 -5.07
CA ILE A 247 8.36 -1.24 -5.46
C ILE A 247 8.77 -2.60 -4.86
N GLY A 248 10.08 -2.90 -4.84
CA GLY A 248 10.63 -4.14 -4.32
C GLY A 248 10.32 -4.37 -2.83
N ASN A 249 10.31 -3.32 -2.02
CA ASN A 249 10.03 -3.42 -0.58
C ASN A 249 8.63 -3.97 -0.27
N TYR A 250 7.66 -3.81 -1.18
CA TYR A 250 6.30 -4.30 -1.00
C TYR A 250 5.99 -5.58 -1.80
N ALA A 251 6.94 -6.06 -2.61
CA ALA A 251 6.84 -7.33 -3.32
C ALA A 251 7.40 -8.47 -2.44
N GLN A 252 6.76 -8.73 -1.30
CA GLN A 252 7.19 -9.73 -0.30
C GLN A 252 7.00 -11.20 -0.75
N ASN A 253 6.41 -11.43 -1.94
CA ASN A 253 6.18 -12.75 -2.52
C ASN A 253 6.69 -12.78 -3.98
N ASN A 254 7.39 -13.85 -4.36
CA ASN A 254 8.02 -14.05 -5.67
C ASN A 254 7.18 -14.77 -6.75
N THR A 255 5.88 -14.99 -6.52
CA THR A 255 4.93 -15.67 -7.42
C THR A 255 4.26 -14.76 -8.44
N GLY A 256 4.33 -13.44 -8.23
CA GLY A 256 3.82 -12.44 -9.17
C GLY A 256 4.59 -12.41 -10.49
N LYS A 257 4.00 -11.73 -11.48
CA LYS A 257 4.56 -11.67 -12.84
C LYS A 257 5.12 -10.29 -13.13
N ILE A 258 6.40 -10.26 -13.49
CA ILE A 258 7.09 -9.09 -14.03
C ILE A 258 7.75 -9.47 -15.36
N THR A 259 7.59 -8.61 -16.38
CA THR A 259 8.15 -8.82 -17.72
C THR A 259 8.94 -7.58 -18.14
N PHE A 260 10.15 -7.75 -18.65
CA PHE A 260 10.96 -6.68 -19.21
C PHE A 260 10.97 -6.77 -20.73
N THR A 261 10.82 -5.64 -21.42
CA THR A 261 10.95 -5.53 -22.87
C THR A 261 11.68 -4.27 -23.27
N LYS A 262 12.45 -4.36 -24.36
CA LYS A 262 13.17 -3.25 -24.99
C LYS A 262 12.43 -2.68 -26.21
N HIS A 263 11.35 -3.36 -26.61
CA HIS A 263 10.56 -3.06 -27.80
C HIS A 263 9.16 -2.61 -27.42
N GLN A 264 8.48 -1.98 -28.37
CA GLN A 264 7.07 -1.65 -28.29
C GLN A 264 6.28 -2.89 -27.88
N PRO A 265 5.58 -2.89 -26.74
CA PRO A 265 4.76 -4.02 -26.38
C PRO A 265 3.53 -4.13 -27.29
N SER A 266 3.03 -5.35 -27.46
CA SER A 266 1.77 -5.58 -28.17
C SER A 266 0.59 -4.95 -27.43
N ARG A 267 -0.48 -4.60 -28.16
CA ARG A 267 -1.72 -4.08 -27.56
C ARG A 267 -2.30 -5.02 -26.51
N ASP A 268 -2.20 -6.33 -26.71
CA ASP A 268 -2.73 -7.30 -25.76
C ASP A 268 -1.95 -7.34 -24.44
N GLN A 269 -0.61 -7.24 -24.52
CA GLN A 269 0.22 -7.07 -23.33
C GLN A 269 -0.16 -5.78 -22.57
N LEU A 270 -0.33 -4.67 -23.30
CA LEU A 270 -0.68 -3.36 -22.73
C LEU A 270 -2.08 -3.33 -22.09
N LYS A 271 -3.04 -4.08 -22.64
CA LYS A 271 -4.40 -4.20 -22.07
C LYS A 271 -4.42 -4.97 -20.76
N ARG A 272 -3.55 -5.99 -20.62
CA ARG A 272 -3.57 -6.94 -19.49
C ARG A 272 -2.64 -6.54 -18.34
N SER A 273 -1.73 -5.59 -18.57
CA SER A 273 -0.63 -5.28 -17.65
C SER A 273 -0.70 -3.83 -17.18
N SER A 274 -0.31 -3.58 -15.93
CA SER A 274 0.16 -2.24 -15.55
C SER A 274 1.58 -2.07 -16.10
N VAL A 275 1.94 -0.85 -16.52
CA VAL A 275 3.16 -0.60 -17.28
C VAL A 275 4.02 0.44 -16.56
N ILE A 276 5.33 0.21 -16.51
CA ILE A 276 6.33 1.22 -16.19
C ILE A 276 7.23 1.36 -17.40
N ALA A 277 7.32 2.56 -17.97
CA ALA A 277 8.24 2.88 -19.05
C ALA A 277 9.24 3.91 -18.57
N PHE A 278 10.53 3.71 -18.88
CA PHE A 278 11.55 4.71 -18.53
C PHE A 278 12.60 4.90 -19.62
N GLY A 279 13.32 6.02 -19.56
CA GLY A 279 14.35 6.40 -20.53
C GLY A 279 13.97 7.64 -21.34
N ALA A 280 14.94 8.19 -22.07
CA ALA A 280 14.65 9.27 -23.01
C ALA A 280 13.90 8.75 -24.25
N PRO A 281 13.08 9.57 -24.93
CA PRO A 281 12.29 9.12 -26.10
C PRO A 281 13.16 8.61 -27.26
N ASN A 282 14.39 9.12 -27.41
CA ASN A 282 15.33 8.62 -28.42
C ASN A 282 15.83 7.20 -28.11
N GLN A 283 15.89 6.79 -26.84
CA GLN A 283 16.29 5.45 -26.39
C GLN A 283 15.11 4.49 -26.23
N ASN A 284 13.91 5.01 -26.00
CA ASN A 284 12.69 4.24 -25.73
C ASN A 284 11.54 4.65 -26.67
N GLN A 285 11.32 3.84 -27.72
CA GLN A 285 10.29 4.09 -28.74
C GLN A 285 8.86 4.07 -28.19
N PHE A 286 8.61 3.34 -27.10
CA PHE A 286 7.30 3.34 -26.47
C PHE A 286 6.96 4.69 -25.86
N ILE A 287 7.92 5.31 -25.15
CA ILE A 287 7.75 6.67 -24.61
C ILE A 287 7.54 7.66 -25.75
N LYS A 288 8.30 7.54 -26.84
CA LYS A 288 8.11 8.35 -28.05
C LYS A 288 6.66 8.24 -28.58
N SER A 289 6.11 7.02 -28.63
CA SER A 289 4.72 6.78 -29.08
C SER A 289 3.65 7.31 -28.12
N LEU A 290 4.00 7.50 -26.84
CA LEU A 290 3.10 7.98 -25.80
C LEU A 290 3.07 9.51 -25.70
N ASN A 291 3.92 10.25 -26.42
CA ASN A 291 4.17 11.68 -26.18
C ASN A 291 2.89 12.52 -26.05
N LYS A 292 1.92 12.34 -26.97
CA LYS A 292 0.64 13.06 -26.98
C LYS A 292 -0.27 12.78 -25.77
N GLN A 293 0.04 11.75 -25.00
CA GLN A 293 -0.72 11.32 -23.83
C GLN A 293 -0.03 11.71 -22.52
N LEU A 294 1.24 12.14 -22.58
CA LEU A 294 1.97 12.61 -21.40
C LEU A 294 1.41 13.94 -20.90
N TYR A 295 1.54 14.17 -19.61
CA TYR A 295 1.25 15.46 -18.98
C TYR A 295 2.34 16.48 -19.33
N PHE A 296 3.59 16.07 -19.23
CA PHE A 296 4.75 16.78 -19.74
C PHE A 296 5.18 16.12 -21.04
N GLN A 297 4.84 16.77 -22.15
CA GLN A 297 5.13 16.32 -23.50
C GLN A 297 6.48 16.88 -23.95
N PHE A 298 7.06 16.23 -24.95
CA PHE A 298 8.21 16.72 -25.66
C PHE A 298 7.82 17.47 -26.93
N ASP A 299 8.74 18.31 -27.41
CA ASP A 299 8.70 18.87 -28.76
C ASP A 299 8.81 17.79 -29.85
N ASP A 300 8.64 18.19 -31.11
CA ASP A 300 8.66 17.27 -32.26
C ASP A 300 10.01 16.55 -32.42
N HIS A 301 11.10 17.14 -31.93
CA HIS A 301 12.45 16.56 -31.94
C HIS A 301 12.74 15.66 -30.73
N PHE A 302 11.83 15.62 -29.75
CA PHE A 302 12.01 14.88 -28.49
C PHE A 302 13.25 15.30 -27.69
N SER A 303 13.60 16.57 -27.80
CA SER A 303 14.82 17.16 -27.25
C SER A 303 14.57 18.01 -26.01
N VAL A 304 13.34 18.48 -25.82
CA VAL A 304 12.94 19.32 -24.69
C VAL A 304 11.52 18.99 -24.24
N LEU A 305 11.25 19.06 -22.94
CA LEU A 305 9.89 19.14 -22.43
C LEU A 305 9.31 20.52 -22.74
N VAL A 306 8.06 20.56 -23.18
CA VAL A 306 7.36 21.80 -23.55
C VAL A 306 6.33 22.20 -22.50
N SER A 307 6.02 23.50 -22.46
CA SER A 307 4.98 24.07 -21.62
C SER A 307 3.63 23.34 -21.77
N ASN A 308 2.86 23.31 -20.68
CA ASN A 308 1.51 22.75 -20.66
C ASN A 308 0.56 23.66 -19.85
N GLU A 309 -0.63 23.18 -19.53
CA GLU A 309 -1.64 23.95 -18.80
C GLU A 309 -1.30 24.21 -17.31
N LYS A 310 -0.21 23.62 -16.80
CA LYS A 310 0.23 23.73 -15.40
C LYS A 310 1.55 24.46 -15.22
N LEU A 311 2.42 24.44 -16.22
CA LEU A 311 3.77 24.99 -16.13
C LEU A 311 4.21 25.55 -17.49
N SER A 312 4.66 26.81 -17.48
CA SER A 312 5.44 27.38 -18.57
C SER A 312 6.90 26.95 -18.41
N ILE A 313 7.47 26.38 -19.46
CA ILE A 313 8.81 25.79 -19.48
C ILE A 313 9.65 26.55 -20.50
N GLU A 314 10.74 27.15 -20.04
CA GLU A 314 11.78 27.70 -20.91
C GLU A 314 12.51 26.53 -21.61
N LYS A 315 12.92 26.71 -22.88
CA LYS A 315 13.41 25.65 -23.74
C LYS A 315 14.68 24.97 -23.21
N GLN A 316 15.66 25.73 -22.73
CA GLN A 316 16.89 25.19 -22.15
C GLN A 316 16.60 24.45 -20.85
N TYR A 317 15.73 25.01 -20.00
CA TYR A 317 15.26 24.32 -18.80
C TYR A 317 14.56 22.99 -19.12
N GLY A 318 13.69 22.98 -20.13
CA GLY A 318 13.00 21.78 -20.62
C GLY A 318 13.92 20.65 -21.12
N ALA A 319 15.17 20.97 -21.48
CA ALA A 319 16.19 19.98 -21.89
C ALA A 319 16.85 19.25 -20.71
N THR A 320 16.80 19.82 -19.51
CA THR A 320 17.58 19.35 -18.35
C THR A 320 16.73 18.65 -17.30
N VAL A 321 15.42 18.90 -17.28
CA VAL A 321 14.49 18.37 -16.28
C VAL A 321 14.04 16.93 -16.55
N GLY A 322 13.78 16.20 -15.47
CA GLY A 322 13.18 14.87 -15.47
C GLY A 322 11.75 14.87 -14.96
N THR A 323 10.94 13.91 -15.40
CA THR A 323 9.57 13.74 -14.90
C THR A 323 9.25 12.30 -14.55
N ALA A 324 8.44 12.11 -13.51
CA ALA A 324 7.70 10.89 -13.24
C ALA A 324 6.21 11.19 -13.37
N GLN A 325 5.53 10.50 -14.29
CA GLN A 325 4.15 10.76 -14.65
C GLN A 325 3.34 9.47 -14.47
N LEU A 326 2.45 9.42 -13.49
CA LEU A 326 1.58 8.26 -13.26
C LEU A 326 0.27 8.47 -14.01
N LEU A 327 0.12 7.88 -15.18
CA LEU A 327 -1.02 8.04 -16.07
C LEU A 327 -2.04 6.91 -15.92
N ARG A 328 -3.25 7.18 -16.40
CA ARG A 328 -4.22 6.14 -16.74
C ARG A 328 -3.80 5.50 -18.04
N SER A 329 -3.65 4.18 -18.08
CA SER A 329 -3.24 3.51 -19.31
C SER A 329 -4.26 3.80 -20.42
N PRO A 330 -3.81 4.29 -21.59
CA PRO A 330 -4.67 4.54 -22.75
C PRO A 330 -5.23 3.23 -23.32
N PHE A 331 -4.63 2.08 -22.96
CA PHE A 331 -4.99 0.76 -23.46
C PHE A 331 -6.00 0.06 -22.54
N ASN A 332 -6.00 0.39 -21.26
CA ASN A 332 -6.99 -0.09 -20.29
C ASN A 332 -7.11 0.89 -19.12
N LYS A 333 -8.28 1.53 -18.97
CA LYS A 333 -8.53 2.54 -17.95
C LYS A 333 -8.38 2.05 -16.50
N ARG A 334 -8.40 0.73 -16.26
CA ARG A 334 -8.18 0.09 -14.95
C ARG A 334 -6.72 -0.25 -14.67
N ARG A 335 -5.81 -0.03 -15.62
CA ARG A 335 -4.37 -0.29 -15.47
C ARG A 335 -3.58 1.02 -15.35
N ALA A 336 -2.50 0.96 -14.58
CA ALA A 336 -1.59 2.09 -14.40
C ALA A 336 -0.53 2.13 -15.50
N LEU A 337 -0.12 3.34 -15.89
CA LEU A 337 1.03 3.57 -16.75
C LEU A 337 1.92 4.61 -16.07
N LEU A 338 3.06 4.21 -15.52
CA LEU A 338 4.06 5.15 -15.03
C LEU A 338 5.11 5.39 -16.12
N VAL A 339 5.34 6.65 -16.46
CA VAL A 339 6.38 7.06 -17.40
C VAL A 339 7.40 7.91 -16.65
N VAL A 340 8.65 7.45 -16.60
CA VAL A 340 9.78 8.17 -16.02
C VAL A 340 10.71 8.58 -17.14
N THR A 341 10.75 9.86 -17.49
CA THR A 341 11.40 10.32 -18.73
C THR A 341 12.00 11.70 -18.57
N GLY A 342 13.03 11.97 -19.36
CA GLY A 342 13.60 13.29 -19.62
C GLY A 342 14.18 13.32 -21.03
N ALA A 343 14.72 14.47 -21.47
CA ALA A 343 15.29 14.59 -22.82
C ALA A 343 16.50 13.68 -23.07
N ASN A 344 17.17 13.27 -21.99
CA ASN A 344 18.37 12.43 -22.01
C ASN A 344 18.38 11.48 -20.78
N PRO A 345 19.32 10.50 -20.71
CA PRO A 345 19.40 9.57 -19.58
C PRO A 345 19.58 10.25 -18.21
N ALA A 346 20.37 11.32 -18.13
CA ALA A 346 20.63 12.02 -16.86
C ALA A 346 19.37 12.72 -16.35
N ALA A 347 18.65 13.41 -17.23
CA ALA A 347 17.35 13.99 -16.94
C ALA A 347 16.32 12.92 -16.54
N THR A 348 16.30 11.77 -17.24
CA THR A 348 15.44 10.64 -16.87
C THR A 348 15.73 10.14 -15.44
N TYR A 349 17.00 10.07 -15.06
CA TYR A 349 17.40 9.72 -13.70
C TYR A 349 16.85 10.71 -12.66
N LEU A 350 16.93 12.02 -12.90
CA LEU A 350 16.33 13.03 -12.01
C LEU A 350 14.85 12.76 -11.76
N GLY A 351 14.07 12.44 -12.80
CA GLY A 351 12.63 12.13 -12.65
C GLY A 351 12.36 10.93 -11.71
N SER A 352 13.32 10.02 -11.55
CA SER A 352 13.18 8.83 -10.69
C SER A 352 13.51 9.06 -9.22
N THR A 353 14.24 10.13 -8.88
CA THR A 353 14.78 10.34 -7.52
C THR A 353 13.71 10.62 -6.48
N GLN A 354 12.50 11.00 -6.92
CA GLN A 354 11.39 11.35 -6.05
C GLN A 354 10.37 10.21 -5.87
N ILE A 355 10.61 9.05 -6.51
CA ILE A 355 9.73 7.87 -6.45
C ILE A 355 10.45 6.62 -5.93
N ASN A 356 11.58 6.81 -5.25
CA ASN A 356 12.47 5.75 -4.79
C ASN A 356 12.29 5.36 -3.31
N PHE A 357 11.66 6.20 -2.49
CA PHE A 357 11.41 5.95 -1.06
C PHE A 357 9.99 6.36 -0.66
N GLU A 358 9.42 5.69 0.34
CA GLU A 358 8.07 5.96 0.85
C GLU A 358 7.94 7.41 1.32
N LYS A 359 8.91 7.90 2.12
CA LYS A 359 8.95 9.29 2.61
C LYS A 359 8.83 10.33 1.49
N ASN A 360 9.43 10.07 0.32
CA ASN A 360 9.34 10.98 -0.82
C ASN A 360 7.91 11.00 -1.38
N ILE A 361 7.31 9.83 -1.53
CA ILE A 361 5.95 9.67 -2.03
C ILE A 361 4.91 10.32 -1.11
N GLU A 362 5.13 10.31 0.20
CA GLU A 362 4.24 10.98 1.15
C GLU A 362 4.10 12.48 0.90
N MET A 363 5.14 13.15 0.37
CA MET A 363 5.11 14.57 0.00
C MET A 363 4.25 14.83 -1.24
N TYR A 364 3.93 13.79 -2.02
CA TYR A 364 3.18 13.88 -3.28
C TYR A 364 1.78 13.27 -3.17
N ARG A 365 1.20 13.28 -1.96
CA ARG A 365 -0.21 12.90 -1.74
C ARG A 365 -1.13 13.70 -2.67
N ASN A 366 -2.10 13.00 -3.27
CA ASN A 366 -3.03 13.56 -4.25
C ASN A 366 -2.37 14.15 -5.53
N LYS A 367 -1.13 13.76 -5.86
CA LYS A 367 -0.42 14.16 -7.10
C LYS A 367 -0.26 12.98 -8.05
N ASP A 368 -0.11 13.26 -9.34
CA ASP A 368 0.13 12.26 -10.39
C ASP A 368 1.23 12.62 -11.39
N ALA A 369 1.91 13.75 -11.19
CA ALA A 369 3.14 14.07 -11.87
C ALA A 369 4.13 14.76 -10.92
N VAL A 370 5.41 14.43 -11.07
CA VAL A 370 6.53 15.12 -10.44
C VAL A 370 7.51 15.52 -11.54
N LEU A 371 8.02 16.75 -11.46
CA LEU A 371 9.11 17.27 -12.26
C LEU A 371 10.28 17.57 -11.33
N VAL A 372 11.49 17.19 -11.72
CA VAL A 372 12.71 17.34 -10.95
C VAL A 372 13.76 17.99 -11.84
N ASP A 373 14.40 19.04 -11.35
CA ASP A 373 15.46 19.75 -12.06
C ASP A 373 16.86 19.38 -11.55
N PRO A 374 17.94 19.84 -12.24
CA PRO A 374 19.31 19.54 -11.84
C PRO A 374 19.71 20.04 -10.45
N ASP A 375 19.06 21.11 -9.96
CA ASP A 375 19.29 21.69 -8.64
C ASP A 375 18.50 20.97 -7.54
N ASN A 376 17.84 19.86 -7.89
CA ASN A 376 16.99 19.06 -7.03
C ASN A 376 15.75 19.82 -6.51
N ASN A 377 15.32 20.88 -7.20
CA ASN A 377 13.98 21.40 -6.99
C ASN A 377 12.98 20.41 -7.56
N HIS A 378 11.90 20.18 -6.81
CA HIS A 378 10.87 19.23 -7.18
C HIS A 378 9.49 19.88 -7.17
N PHE A 379 8.81 19.79 -8.31
CA PHE A 379 7.48 20.35 -8.51
C PHE A 379 6.48 19.22 -8.70
N SER A 380 5.32 19.31 -8.06
CA SER A 380 4.32 18.25 -8.11
C SER A 380 2.94 18.75 -8.51
N TYR A 381 2.29 17.99 -9.38
CA TYR A 381 1.08 18.41 -10.07
C TYR A 381 -0.02 17.38 -9.98
N ARG A 382 -1.25 17.87 -10.14
CA ARG A 382 -2.48 17.08 -10.22
C ARG A 382 -3.17 17.35 -11.55
N PHE A 383 -3.04 16.42 -12.49
CA PHE A 383 -3.63 16.48 -13.82
C PHE A 383 -4.98 15.77 -13.88
N LYS A 384 -5.11 14.57 -13.29
CA LYS A 384 -6.40 13.85 -13.26
C LYS A 384 -7.40 14.59 -12.37
N LYS A 385 -8.57 14.88 -12.93
CA LYS A 385 -9.76 15.32 -12.17
C LYS A 385 -10.32 14.19 -11.31
N GLN A 386 -10.33 12.96 -11.84
CA GLN A 386 -10.85 11.78 -11.14
C GLN A 386 -9.72 10.80 -10.80
N ALA A 387 -9.55 10.54 -9.50
CA ALA A 387 -8.57 9.61 -8.97
C ALA A 387 -8.93 8.14 -9.20
N ALA A 388 -10.23 7.80 -9.18
CA ALA A 388 -10.66 6.42 -9.07
C ALA A 388 -10.18 5.52 -10.24
N ILE A 389 -9.59 4.37 -9.94
CA ILE A 389 -9.24 3.33 -10.93
C ILE A 389 -10.54 2.71 -11.44
N ASP A 390 -11.42 2.29 -10.53
CA ASP A 390 -12.75 1.80 -10.83
C ASP A 390 -13.83 2.66 -10.15
N SER A 391 -14.62 3.38 -10.95
CA SER A 391 -15.68 4.26 -10.44
C SER A 391 -16.80 3.49 -9.74
N SER A 392 -17.07 2.23 -10.12
CA SER A 392 -18.12 1.42 -9.49
C SER A 392 -17.78 1.07 -8.04
N VAL A 393 -16.50 0.85 -7.75
CA VAL A 393 -15.99 0.63 -6.38
C VAL A 393 -16.16 1.90 -5.54
N GLN A 394 -15.96 3.08 -6.12
CA GLN A 394 -16.19 4.35 -5.44
C GLN A 394 -17.68 4.57 -5.12
N VAL A 395 -18.58 4.31 -6.08
CA VAL A 395 -20.03 4.43 -5.87
C VAL A 395 -20.51 3.47 -4.78
N LYS A 396 -20.10 2.19 -4.82
CA LYS A 396 -20.40 1.22 -3.75
C LYS A 396 -19.91 1.69 -2.37
N ARG A 397 -18.72 2.31 -2.29
CA ARG A 397 -18.20 2.88 -1.03
C ARG A 397 -19.03 4.04 -0.53
N THR A 398 -19.38 4.99 -1.40
CA THR A 398 -20.20 6.15 -1.01
C THR A 398 -21.57 5.70 -0.51
N ILE A 399 -22.18 4.70 -1.16
CA ILE A 399 -23.44 4.09 -0.74
C ILE A 399 -23.30 3.42 0.64
N SER A 400 -22.27 2.59 0.83
CA SER A 400 -22.04 1.89 2.10
C SER A 400 -21.79 2.86 3.27
N LYS A 401 -20.96 3.90 3.05
CA LYS A 401 -20.64 4.92 4.05
C LYS A 401 -21.85 5.77 4.43
N ASN A 402 -22.71 6.11 3.46
CA ASN A 402 -23.87 6.98 3.65
C ASN A 402 -25.18 6.18 3.72
N SER A 403 -25.14 4.92 4.14
CA SER A 403 -26.33 4.05 4.21
C SER A 403 -27.46 4.66 5.04
N HIS A 404 -27.15 5.33 6.15
CA HIS A 404 -28.14 6.07 6.94
C HIS A 404 -28.81 7.20 6.15
N LEU A 405 -28.04 7.96 5.37
CA LEU A 405 -28.56 9.09 4.57
C LEU A 405 -29.43 8.58 3.41
N LEU A 406 -29.09 7.44 2.83
CA LEU A 406 -29.92 6.76 1.83
C LEU A 406 -31.22 6.22 2.42
N ILE A 407 -31.19 5.69 3.64
CA ILE A 407 -32.40 5.28 4.37
C ILE A 407 -33.28 6.50 4.61
N TYR A 408 -32.71 7.63 5.07
CA TYR A 408 -33.48 8.87 5.25
C TYR A 408 -34.05 9.42 3.93
N LEU A 409 -33.30 9.37 2.83
CA LEU A 409 -33.80 9.74 1.50
C LEU A 409 -34.92 8.83 1.02
N ALA A 410 -34.80 7.51 1.24
CA ALA A 410 -35.85 6.55 0.88
C ALA A 410 -37.13 6.79 1.69
N VAL A 411 -36.99 7.06 2.99
CA VAL A 411 -38.12 7.42 3.86
C VAL A 411 -38.75 8.74 3.41
N ALA A 412 -37.94 9.76 3.08
CA ALA A 412 -38.45 11.03 2.57
C ALA A 412 -39.19 10.86 1.23
N LEU A 413 -38.65 10.06 0.30
CA LEU A 413 -39.29 9.75 -0.98
C LEU A 413 -40.62 9.01 -0.78
N PHE A 414 -40.66 8.08 0.18
CA PHE A 414 -41.88 7.36 0.54
C PHE A 414 -42.97 8.31 1.06
N PHE A 415 -42.61 9.29 1.92
CA PHE A 415 -43.56 10.32 2.36
C PHE A 415 -44.04 11.20 1.20
N ILE A 416 -43.16 11.61 0.28
CA ILE A 416 -43.54 12.37 -0.91
C ILE A 416 -44.54 11.58 -1.77
N LEU A 417 -44.32 10.28 -1.95
CA LEU A 417 -45.24 9.41 -2.69
C LEU A 417 -46.59 9.28 -1.99
N ILE A 418 -46.63 9.15 -0.65
CA ILE A 418 -47.89 9.12 0.12
C ILE A 418 -48.65 10.44 0.00
N ILE A 419 -47.96 11.58 0.13
CA ILE A 419 -48.57 12.90 -0.01
C ILE A 419 -49.12 13.06 -1.43
N GLY A 420 -48.33 12.69 -2.44
CA GLY A 420 -48.75 12.71 -3.84
C GLY A 420 -49.99 11.83 -4.10
N ALA A 421 -49.98 10.59 -3.61
CA ALA A 421 -51.13 9.69 -3.71
C ALA A 421 -52.37 10.23 -2.99
N SER A 422 -52.19 10.85 -1.82
CA SER A 422 -53.28 11.48 -1.05
C SER A 422 -53.88 12.67 -1.80
N ILE A 423 -53.05 13.52 -2.42
CA ILE A 423 -53.51 14.64 -3.25
C ILE A 423 -54.29 14.11 -4.46
N ILE A 424 -53.78 13.09 -5.16
CA ILE A 424 -54.47 12.47 -6.30
C ILE A 424 -55.82 11.86 -5.86
N ALA A 425 -55.87 11.19 -4.71
CA ALA A 425 -57.10 10.62 -4.16
C ALA A 425 -58.12 11.70 -3.78
N MET A 426 -57.68 12.82 -3.18
CA MET A 426 -58.53 13.97 -2.89
C MET A 426 -59.08 14.61 -4.17
N LEU A 427 -58.25 14.79 -5.19
CA LEU A 427 -58.67 15.35 -6.49
C LEU A 427 -59.68 14.42 -7.19
N LYS A 428 -59.47 13.10 -7.17
CA LYS A 428 -60.44 12.12 -7.69
C LYS A 428 -61.77 12.14 -6.92
N LYS A 429 -61.74 12.25 -5.59
CA LYS A 429 -62.95 12.28 -4.75
C LYS A 429 -63.76 13.56 -4.94
N ASN A 430 -63.09 14.71 -5.09
CA ASN A 430 -63.76 16.00 -5.29
C ASN A 430 -64.18 16.26 -6.75
N GLY A 431 -63.52 15.61 -7.73
CA GLY A 431 -63.92 15.67 -9.14
C GLY A 431 -65.21 14.89 -9.46
N VAL A 432 -65.55 13.87 -8.66
CA VAL A 432 -66.76 13.04 -8.86
C VAL A 432 -68.01 13.66 -8.21
N SER A 433 -67.88 14.69 -7.36
CA SER A 433 -69.02 15.32 -6.69
C SER A 433 -69.69 16.46 -7.48
N LYS A 434 -69.25 16.77 -8.71
CA LYS A 434 -69.80 17.88 -9.53
C LYS A 434 -70.66 17.44 -10.73
N GLN A 435 -71.10 16.19 -10.79
CA GLN A 435 -71.89 15.66 -11.91
C GLN A 435 -73.23 14.99 -11.52
N LYS A 436 -73.91 15.49 -10.49
CA LYS A 436 -75.35 15.24 -10.28
C LYS A 436 -76.01 16.46 -9.65
N GLY A 437 -76.50 17.36 -10.49
CA GLY A 437 -77.34 18.47 -10.05
C GLY A 437 -77.36 19.61 -11.05
N GLU A 438 -77.94 19.37 -12.23
CA GLU A 438 -78.54 20.42 -13.09
C GLU A 438 -79.34 19.75 -14.21
N GLN A 439 -80.59 19.42 -13.90
CA GLN A 439 -81.69 19.41 -14.86
C GLN A 439 -82.91 20.01 -14.15
N ASN A 440 -83.61 20.89 -14.86
CA ASN A 440 -84.71 21.79 -14.48
C ASN A 440 -84.19 23.17 -14.04
N GLU A 441 -84.54 24.29 -14.67
CA GLU A 441 -85.70 24.63 -15.50
C GLU A 441 -85.40 25.84 -16.39
N ARG A 442 -86.24 26.03 -17.41
CA ARG A 442 -86.27 27.19 -18.32
C ARG A 442 -86.73 28.46 -17.61
#